data_AF-A0A933IXL8-F1
#
_entry.id   AF-A0A933IXL8-F1
#
_cell.length_a   1.000
_cell.length_b   1.000
_cell.length_c   1.000
_cell.angle_alpha   90.00
_cell.angle_beta   90.00
_cell.angle_gamma   90.00
#
_symmetry.space_group_name_H-M   'P 1'
#
loop_
_entity.id
_entity.type
_entity.pdbx_description
1 polymer ?
#
loop_
_entity_poly.entity_id
_entity_poly.type
_entity_poly.pdbx_seq_one_letter_code
_entity_poly.pdbx_strand_id
1 'polypeptide(L)'
;MKRIPKFSTEQEEIEFWDTHDSTEYIDWDKAARLRPHPSVKSPRDLSPRCPKDGKVLLSRWVDYDIADGEATLHGVRELYCQRGHYKRLARESEQRVKAVESFLRRIENQQVAA
;
A
#
# COMPACT_ATOMS: atom_id res chain seq x y z
N MET A 1 1.96 -24.37 29.30
CA MET A 1 2.61 -24.29 27.98
C MET A 1 2.65 -25.67 27.35
N LYS A 2 2.06 -25.80 26.16
CA LYS A 2 2.05 -27.04 25.38
C LYS A 2 3.39 -27.21 24.64
N ARG A 3 3.75 -28.45 24.27
CA ARG A 3 4.94 -28.70 23.45
C ARG A 3 4.58 -28.50 21.97
N ILE A 4 5.44 -27.80 21.23
CA ILE A 4 5.32 -27.68 19.77
C ILE A 4 5.55 -29.07 19.16
N PRO A 5 4.61 -29.60 18.35
CA PRO A 5 4.78 -30.88 17.66
C PRO A 5 5.97 -30.86 16.70
N LYS A 6 6.46 -32.05 16.30
CA LYS A 6 7.43 -32.16 15.22
C LYS A 6 6.68 -32.42 13.92
N PHE A 7 6.72 -31.46 13.00
CA PHE A 7 6.12 -31.60 11.68
C PHE A 7 7.11 -32.22 10.70
N SER A 8 6.61 -33.09 9.83
CA SER A 8 7.41 -33.71 8.77
C SER A 8 7.40 -32.87 7.49
N THR A 9 6.39 -32.01 7.32
CA THR A 9 6.20 -31.14 6.15
C THR A 9 5.68 -29.77 6.56
N GLU A 10 5.91 -28.75 5.73
CA GLU A 10 5.37 -27.39 5.93
C GLU A 10 3.84 -27.37 5.86
N GLN A 11 3.23 -28.20 5.01
CA GLN A 11 1.78 -28.30 4.86
C GLN A 11 1.10 -28.75 6.18
N GLU A 12 1.68 -29.75 6.85
CA GLU A 12 1.22 -30.26 8.15
C GLU A 12 1.32 -29.17 9.23
N GLU A 13 2.38 -28.38 9.21
CA GLU A 13 2.56 -27.25 10.12
C GLU A 13 1.49 -26.17 9.91
N ILE A 14 1.19 -25.82 8.65
CA ILE A 14 0.15 -24.83 8.31
C ILE A 14 -1.22 -25.31 8.78
N GLU A 15 -1.60 -26.56 8.48
CA GLU A 15 -2.89 -27.13 8.89
C GLU A 15 -3.06 -27.16 10.42
N PHE A 16 -1.96 -27.42 11.14
CA PHE A 16 -1.95 -27.36 12.59
C PHE A 16 -2.16 -25.93 13.11
N TRP A 17 -1.39 -24.95 12.63
CA TRP A 17 -1.48 -23.56 13.09
C TRP A 17 -2.75 -22.83 12.64
N ASP A 18 -3.43 -23.30 11.61
CA ASP A 18 -4.74 -22.76 11.20
C ASP A 18 -5.83 -23.05 12.25
N THR A 19 -5.67 -24.15 13.00
CA THR A 19 -6.67 -24.63 13.97
C THR A 19 -6.26 -24.45 15.43
N HIS A 20 -4.99 -24.09 15.71
CA HIS A 20 -4.45 -24.01 17.07
C HIS A 20 -3.96 -22.60 17.42
N ASP A 21 -4.28 -22.13 18.62
CA ASP A 21 -3.77 -20.86 19.12
C ASP A 21 -2.29 -20.97 19.53
N SER A 22 -1.44 -20.23 18.82
CA SER A 22 -0.01 -20.11 19.10
C SER A 22 0.32 -19.65 20.53
N THR A 23 -0.57 -18.92 21.20
CA THR A 23 -0.31 -18.39 22.56
C THR A 23 -0.16 -19.48 23.61
N GLU A 24 -0.74 -20.67 23.38
CA GLU A 24 -0.66 -21.82 24.31
C GLU A 24 0.70 -22.54 24.29
N TYR A 25 1.50 -22.28 23.24
CA TYR A 25 2.78 -22.94 22.98
C TYR A 25 3.99 -22.05 23.29
N ILE A 26 3.78 -20.77 23.58
CA ILE A 26 4.84 -19.78 23.85
C ILE A 26 5.07 -19.63 25.36
N ASP A 27 6.34 -19.70 25.78
CA ASP A 27 6.77 -19.41 27.16
C ASP A 27 6.96 -17.91 27.36
N TRP A 28 5.93 -17.20 27.82
CA TRP A 28 6.01 -15.76 28.04
C TRP A 28 6.97 -15.36 29.16
N ASP A 29 7.20 -16.22 30.15
CA ASP A 29 8.14 -15.95 31.25
C ASP A 29 9.60 -15.98 30.77
N LYS A 30 9.89 -16.73 29.71
CA LYS A 30 11.21 -16.77 29.06
C LYS A 30 11.31 -15.86 27.83
N ALA A 31 10.24 -15.16 27.48
CA ALA A 31 10.24 -14.28 26.31
C ALA A 31 11.17 -13.07 26.56
N ALA A 32 12.30 -13.03 25.85
CA ALA A 32 13.19 -11.89 25.87
C ALA A 32 12.60 -10.73 25.06
N ARG A 33 12.71 -9.49 25.56
CA ARG A 33 12.40 -8.30 24.75
C ARG A 33 13.45 -8.15 23.66
N LEU A 34 13.13 -8.62 22.46
CA LEU A 34 13.93 -8.37 21.28
C LEU A 34 13.75 -6.92 20.84
N ARG A 35 14.87 -6.20 20.67
CA ARG A 35 14.83 -4.95 19.90
C ARG A 35 14.85 -5.32 18.41
N PRO A 36 13.96 -4.76 17.58
CA PRO A 36 14.03 -4.94 16.13
C PRO A 36 15.43 -4.55 15.63
N HIS A 37 15.95 -5.32 14.68
CA HIS A 37 17.23 -4.99 14.06
C HIS A 37 17.18 -3.57 13.45
N PRO A 38 18.25 -2.75 13.51
CA PRO A 38 18.21 -1.35 13.05
C PRO A 38 17.80 -1.15 11.59
N SER A 39 17.93 -2.19 10.75
CA SER A 39 17.50 -2.16 9.35
C SER A 39 15.98 -2.33 9.18
N VAL A 40 15.27 -2.83 10.19
CA VAL A 40 13.81 -3.01 10.15
C VAL A 40 13.16 -1.65 10.21
N LYS A 41 12.44 -1.30 9.14
CA LYS A 41 11.68 -0.05 9.03
C LYS A 41 10.25 -0.30 9.47
N SER A 42 9.71 0.61 10.28
CA SER A 42 8.28 0.60 10.62
C SER A 42 7.45 1.07 9.41
N PRO A 43 6.13 0.76 9.37
CA PRO A 43 5.24 1.31 8.34
C PRO A 43 5.30 2.83 8.23
N ARG A 44 5.52 3.52 9.35
CA ARG A 44 5.69 4.98 9.40
C ARG A 44 6.99 5.44 8.73
N ASP A 45 8.05 4.66 8.84
CA ASP A 45 9.33 4.96 8.21
C ASP A 45 9.27 4.80 6.69
N LEU A 46 8.47 3.85 6.21
CA LEU A 46 8.24 3.58 4.78
C LEU A 46 7.18 4.48 4.14
N SER A 47 6.45 5.27 4.94
CA SER A 47 5.37 6.11 4.44
C SER A 47 5.89 7.29 3.62
N PRO A 48 5.24 7.66 2.49
CA PRO A 48 5.63 8.82 1.70
C PRO A 48 5.64 10.11 2.51
N ARG A 49 6.68 10.93 2.32
CA ARG A 49 6.84 12.21 3.04
C ARG A 49 6.65 13.40 2.13
N CYS A 50 6.13 14.47 2.72
CA CYS A 50 5.98 15.75 2.07
C CYS A 50 7.36 16.38 1.84
N PRO A 51 7.69 16.80 0.60
CA PRO A 51 8.99 17.40 0.30
C PRO A 51 9.26 18.73 1.02
N LYS A 52 8.20 19.46 1.43
CA LYS A 52 8.33 20.78 2.05
C LYS A 52 8.54 20.74 3.57
N ASP A 53 7.86 19.84 4.29
CA ASP A 53 7.87 19.82 5.76
C ASP A 53 8.31 18.47 6.37
N GLY A 54 8.59 17.44 5.55
CA GLY A 54 9.06 16.13 5.99
C GLY A 54 8.03 15.26 6.72
N LYS A 55 6.78 15.73 6.87
CA LYS A 55 5.70 14.97 7.50
C LYS A 55 5.15 13.91 6.56
N VAL A 56 4.55 12.86 7.13
CA VAL A 56 3.87 11.83 6.34
C VAL A 56 2.71 12.44 5.57
N LEU A 57 2.60 12.12 4.29
CA LEU A 57 1.48 12.55 3.46
C LEU A 57 0.20 11.84 3.91
N LEU A 58 -0.89 12.61 4.01
CA LEU A 58 -2.23 12.09 4.19
C LEU A 58 -2.78 11.65 2.83
N SER A 59 -3.80 10.78 2.83
CA SER A 59 -4.47 10.32 1.62
C SER A 59 -5.95 10.65 1.63
N ARG A 60 -6.51 10.96 0.46
CA ARG A 60 -7.95 11.10 0.22
C ARG A 60 -8.32 10.54 -1.13
N TRP A 61 -9.58 10.12 -1.28
CA TRP A 61 -10.15 9.75 -2.57
C TRP A 61 -10.82 10.97 -3.18
N VAL A 62 -10.53 11.24 -4.45
CA VAL A 62 -11.05 12.40 -5.18
C VAL A 62 -11.54 11.97 -6.56
N ASP A 63 -12.38 12.82 -7.13
CA ASP A 63 -12.64 12.85 -8.55
C ASP A 63 -11.53 13.66 -9.23
N TYR A 64 -11.06 13.18 -10.38
CA TYR A 64 -9.93 13.76 -11.09
C TYR A 64 -10.24 13.89 -12.57
N ASP A 65 -10.24 15.12 -13.05
CA ASP A 65 -10.49 15.42 -14.45
C ASP A 65 -9.26 15.09 -15.31
N ILE A 66 -9.50 14.46 -16.45
CA ILE A 66 -8.52 14.07 -17.45
C ILE A 66 -8.95 14.61 -18.82
N ALA A 67 -8.04 14.56 -19.80
CA ALA A 67 -8.30 15.01 -21.17
C ALA A 67 -8.93 16.42 -21.20
N ASP A 68 -8.29 17.38 -20.51
CA ASP A 68 -8.75 18.76 -20.40
C ASP A 68 -10.22 18.95 -19.94
N GLY A 69 -10.75 17.99 -19.18
CA GLY A 69 -12.10 18.03 -18.62
C GLY A 69 -13.14 17.22 -19.41
N GLU A 70 -12.75 16.51 -20.45
CA GLU A 70 -13.65 15.65 -21.24
C GLU A 70 -14.07 14.38 -20.50
N ALA A 71 -13.29 13.95 -19.51
CA ALA A 71 -13.64 12.80 -18.68
C ALA A 71 -13.17 12.99 -17.23
N THR A 72 -13.89 12.36 -16.31
CA THR A 72 -13.56 12.37 -14.88
C THR A 72 -13.31 10.94 -14.40
N LEU A 73 -12.18 10.74 -13.72
CA LEU A 73 -11.86 9.50 -13.02
C LEU A 73 -12.28 9.58 -11.56
N HIS A 74 -13.24 8.75 -11.18
CA HIS A 74 -13.68 8.60 -9.80
C HIS A 74 -12.73 7.72 -8.99
N GLY A 75 -12.65 7.96 -7.67
CA GLY A 75 -11.87 7.12 -6.77
C GLY A 75 -10.37 7.14 -7.10
N VAL A 76 -9.84 8.32 -7.40
CA VAL A 76 -8.40 8.56 -7.55
C VAL A 76 -7.81 8.85 -6.17
N ARG A 77 -6.72 8.17 -5.80
CA ARG A 77 -6.06 8.40 -4.51
C ARG A 77 -5.08 9.57 -4.64
N GLU A 78 -5.36 10.66 -3.95
CA GLU A 78 -4.48 11.82 -3.83
C GLU A 78 -3.75 11.79 -2.49
N LEU A 79 -2.44 12.01 -2.54
CA LEU A 79 -1.57 12.22 -1.38
C LEU A 79 -1.34 13.72 -1.18
N TYR A 80 -1.50 14.22 0.03
CA TYR A 80 -1.40 15.65 0.33
C TYR A 80 -0.76 15.91 1.70
N CYS A 81 -0.10 17.07 1.84
CA CYS A 81 0.41 17.50 3.12
C CYS A 81 -0.73 18.11 3.95
N GLN A 82 -0.69 17.96 5.27
CA GLN A 82 -1.74 18.43 6.18
C GLN A 82 -2.08 19.93 6.00
N ARG A 83 -1.08 20.76 5.68
CA ARG A 83 -1.25 22.21 5.44
C ARG A 83 -1.62 22.57 3.99
N GLY A 84 -1.82 21.59 3.12
CA GLY A 84 -2.27 21.78 1.73
C GLY A 84 -1.23 22.34 0.74
N HIS A 85 -0.01 22.68 1.18
CA HIS A 85 1.01 23.31 0.33
C HIS A 85 1.69 22.39 -0.70
N TYR A 86 1.38 21.09 -0.68
CA TYR A 86 1.86 20.11 -1.65
C TYR A 86 0.89 18.93 -1.71
N LYS A 87 0.62 18.48 -2.94
CA LYS A 87 -0.24 17.34 -3.24
C LYS A 87 0.27 16.66 -4.51
N ARG A 88 0.03 15.36 -4.62
CA ARG A 88 0.30 14.55 -5.81
C ARG A 88 -0.63 13.35 -5.83
N LEU A 89 -0.75 12.69 -6.96
CA LEU A 89 -1.45 11.41 -7.01
C LEU A 89 -0.59 10.30 -6.38
N ALA A 90 -1.24 9.30 -5.81
CA ALA A 90 -0.54 8.08 -5.40
C ALA A 90 -0.06 7.32 -6.64
N ARG A 91 1.03 6.55 -6.52
CA ARG A 91 1.69 5.91 -7.67
C ARG A 91 0.73 5.07 -8.51
N GLU A 92 -0.11 4.27 -7.87
CA GLU A 92 -1.10 3.45 -8.56
C GLU A 92 -2.17 4.30 -9.28
N SER A 93 -2.51 5.46 -8.72
CA SER A 93 -3.44 6.41 -9.33
C SER A 93 -2.80 7.15 -10.50
N GLU A 94 -1.54 7.59 -10.39
CA GLU A 94 -0.77 8.17 -11.51
C GLU A 94 -0.69 7.20 -12.69
N GLN A 95 -0.43 5.92 -12.41
CA GLN A 95 -0.38 4.87 -13.44
C GLN A 95 -1.75 4.70 -14.11
N ARG A 96 -2.83 4.71 -13.34
CA ARG A 96 -4.20 4.60 -13.87
C ARG A 96 -4.55 5.78 -14.76
N VAL A 97 -4.28 7.01 -14.32
CA VAL A 97 -4.52 8.23 -15.11
C VAL A 97 -3.76 8.17 -16.43
N LYS A 98 -2.44 7.90 -16.39
CA LYS A 98 -1.61 7.78 -17.60
C LYS A 98 -2.11 6.71 -18.57
N ALA A 99 -2.56 5.57 -18.04
CA ALA A 99 -3.10 4.50 -18.88
C ALA A 99 -4.35 4.96 -19.63
N VAL A 100 -5.29 5.62 -18.94
CA VAL A 100 -6.52 6.14 -19.55
C VAL A 100 -6.22 7.25 -20.55
N GLU A 101 -5.40 8.23 -20.19
CA GLU A 101 -4.99 9.31 -21.12
C GLU A 101 -4.32 8.75 -22.38
N SER A 102 -3.44 7.77 -22.23
CA SER A 102 -2.78 7.12 -23.37
C SER A 102 -3.76 6.37 -24.28
N PHE A 103 -4.84 5.85 -23.71
CA PHE A 103 -5.89 5.16 -24.44
C PHE A 103 -6.78 6.17 -25.21
N LEU A 104 -7.20 7.26 -24.56
CA LEU A 104 -7.98 8.32 -25.20
C LEU A 104 -7.23 8.92 -26.41
N ARG A 105 -5.94 9.25 -26.22
CA ARG A 105 -5.09 9.74 -27.31
C ARG A 105 -5.01 8.78 -28.50
N ARG A 106 -5.06 7.46 -28.27
CA ARG A 106 -5.07 6.48 -29.37
C ARG A 106 -6.39 6.52 -30.15
N ILE A 107 -7.52 6.69 -29.46
CA ILE A 107 -8.84 6.80 -30.09
C ILE A 107 -8.91 8.06 -30.95
N GLU A 108 -8.51 9.21 -30.42
CA GLU A 108 -8.48 10.48 -31.17
C GLU A 108 -7.65 10.35 -32.46
N ASN A 109 -6.44 9.79 -32.36
CA ASN A 109 -5.58 9.59 -33.53
C ASN A 109 -6.20 8.65 -34.59
N GLN A 110 -7.00 7.66 -34.17
CA GLN A 110 -7.72 6.78 -35.10
C GLN A 110 -8.89 7.50 -35.79
N GLN A 111 -9.56 8.43 -35.10
CA GLN A 111 -10.67 9.20 -35.65
C GLN A 111 -10.22 10.25 -36.67
N VAL A 112 -9.02 10.82 -36.52
CA VAL A 112 -8.45 11.80 -37.48
C VAL A 112 -7.88 11.13 -38.74
N ALA A 113 -7.61 9.83 -38.71
CA ALA A 113 -7.05 9.07 -39.82
C ALA A 113 -8.09 8.44 -40.76
N ALA A 114 -9.39 8.63 -40.49
CA ALA A 114 -10.53 8.12 -41.27
C ALA A 114 -11.24 9.26 -42.00
#